data_AF-A0A0K9XZX9-F1
#
_entry.id   AF-A0A0K9XZX9-F1
#
_cell.length_a   1.000
_cell.length_b   1.000
_cell.length_c   1.000
_cell.angle_alpha   90.00
_cell.angle_beta   90.00
_cell.angle_gamma   90.00
#
_symmetry.space_group_name_H-M   'P 1'
#
loop_
_entity.id
_entity.type
_entity.pdbx_description
1 polymer ?
#
loop_
_entity_poly.entity_id
_entity_poly.type
_entity_poly.pdbx_seq_one_letter_code
_entity_poly.pdbx_strand_id
1 'polypeptide(L)'
;MVEFSAETLQSDKKIIKLTPYLKNMKLFYSFIVSFFSVLGYSQTILHQPESTTRTVQDPQMVVLGQGFRATSGISNPFIAKIGGPATENPGGGPTDSQAGANNPSGTTAPSGQNFHDTKGNIEVTGAGQLQYTLPIALPPGIKEVSPNISLLYLSNSGNGIAGFGWTISGVTTITRIGKNIEKDGELTTAKLNYSDYYSLNGQRLILKSGEYGKDGAEYVTEKYSNIKIKSVGSAQSTAQGPMYFQVTFEDGSQAWYGDVQANDPEFNSRNARSSLEYNIVKWRDTQGNYINYFYDYTTGQMQGGVCRISYIEWGGNEVLNKPSINKIEFNYLDRNLVEEAYSAGFRYVQNKLLNEIVVKTNSTVYKKYGIEYFNNGTSYQFVKNITEYNSDGAPANPVSFNYPQPVPSSVDLDYLPNSDPFNNVKLTGDFNGDSYIDFVMSNGIVKLGALNNDTFSTINTNKIFNSEAKVVPTLIDEEGQVYNGNGIVQYENGYLCGYIFRNNTFEKVFNKLIYNSSNCTGLSGGVGCTIQASLNEGDLNGDWNLRYFSHPKT
;
A
#
# COMPACT_ATOMS: atom_id res chain seq x y z
N MET A 1 18.77 44.21 2.92
CA MET A 1 18.04 45.02 3.93
C MET A 1 16.58 45.05 3.53
N VAL A 2 15.69 44.70 4.46
CA VAL A 2 14.27 45.14 4.58
C VAL A 2 13.35 44.92 3.36
N GLU A 3 12.46 43.91 3.49
CA GLU A 3 10.98 43.98 3.44
C GLU A 3 10.28 45.30 3.02
N PHE A 4 9.01 45.39 2.60
CA PHE A 4 7.90 44.45 2.34
C PHE A 4 6.94 45.18 1.36
N SER A 5 6.03 44.45 0.72
CA SER A 5 4.59 44.81 0.56
C SER A 5 4.02 44.24 -0.74
N ALA A 6 2.82 43.66 -0.64
CA ALA A 6 1.98 43.34 -1.78
C ALA A 6 0.67 44.12 -1.64
N GLU A 7 0.39 45.01 -2.60
CA GLU A 7 -0.94 45.60 -2.78
C GLU A 7 -1.54 45.13 -4.11
N THR A 8 -2.85 44.91 -4.08
CA THR A 8 -3.63 44.44 -5.22
C THR A 8 -4.40 45.62 -5.79
N LEU A 9 -4.38 45.85 -7.12
CA LEU A 9 -5.51 46.44 -7.87
C LEU A 9 -5.30 46.41 -9.40
N GLN A 10 -6.14 45.61 -10.05
CA GLN A 10 -6.96 45.91 -11.24
C GLN A 10 -6.44 46.88 -12.35
N SER A 11 -6.40 46.34 -13.58
CA SER A 11 -6.44 47.01 -14.90
C SER A 11 -5.49 48.18 -15.22
N ASP A 12 -4.59 47.99 -16.21
CA ASP A 12 -4.87 48.52 -17.57
C ASP A 12 -3.90 48.00 -18.66
N LYS A 13 -4.29 48.13 -19.94
CA LYS A 13 -3.49 47.69 -21.11
C LYS A 13 -2.39 48.71 -21.49
N LYS A 14 -1.22 48.22 -21.94
CA LYS A 14 -0.41 48.88 -23.00
C LYS A 14 0.57 47.91 -23.69
N ILE A 15 0.83 48.14 -24.98
CA ILE A 15 1.62 47.28 -25.89
C ILE A 15 2.83 48.06 -26.43
N ILE A 16 4.01 47.44 -26.46
CA ILE A 16 5.18 47.84 -27.28
C ILE A 16 5.87 46.53 -27.73
N LYS A 17 5.70 46.02 -28.96
CA LYS A 17 6.24 46.40 -30.29
C LYS A 17 7.73 45.99 -30.51
N LEU A 18 7.93 45.02 -31.41
CA LEU A 18 9.22 44.51 -31.95
C LEU A 18 9.14 44.46 -33.49
N THR A 19 10.22 44.81 -34.22
CA THR A 19 10.30 44.71 -35.71
C THR A 19 11.79 44.89 -36.18
N PRO A 20 12.19 44.55 -37.43
CA PRO A 20 12.78 43.23 -37.76
C PRO A 20 14.05 43.29 -38.66
N TYR A 21 14.49 42.16 -39.26
CA TYR A 21 15.13 42.18 -40.60
C TYR A 21 14.88 40.91 -41.44
N LEU A 22 15.09 41.01 -42.77
CA LEU A 22 14.63 40.10 -43.87
C LEU A 22 15.62 38.93 -44.20
N LYS A 23 15.40 37.96 -45.13
CA LYS A 23 15.00 38.07 -46.58
C LYS A 23 14.84 36.71 -47.36
N ASN A 24 14.11 36.75 -48.49
CA ASN A 24 14.04 35.81 -49.68
C ASN A 24 13.31 34.43 -49.51
N MET A 25 12.22 34.06 -50.23
CA MET A 25 11.90 33.80 -51.69
C MET A 25 12.11 32.32 -52.15
N LYS A 26 11.24 31.62 -52.92
CA LYS A 26 9.86 31.83 -53.47
C LYS A 26 9.32 30.55 -54.22
N LEU A 27 8.07 30.58 -54.77
CA LEU A 27 7.33 29.58 -55.65
C LEU A 27 6.60 28.42 -54.90
N PHE A 28 5.52 27.73 -55.36
CA PHE A 28 4.40 27.97 -56.34
C PHE A 28 3.23 26.93 -56.13
N TYR A 29 1.97 27.27 -56.52
CA TYR A 29 0.73 26.44 -56.70
C TYR A 29 0.11 25.74 -55.45
N SER A 30 -1.21 25.51 -55.34
CA SER A 30 -2.31 25.58 -56.32
C SER A 30 -3.61 26.26 -55.80
N PHE A 31 -4.53 26.56 -56.72
CA PHE A 31 -5.90 27.09 -56.50
C PHE A 31 -6.94 26.01 -56.91
N ILE A 32 -8.24 26.29 -56.69
CA ILE A 32 -9.42 25.42 -56.97
C ILE A 32 -9.76 24.43 -55.83
N VAL A 33 -10.49 24.95 -54.84
CA VAL A 33 -11.51 24.20 -54.09
C VAL A 33 -12.80 25.01 -54.18
N SER A 34 -13.88 24.44 -54.69
CA SER A 34 -15.18 25.09 -54.74
C SER A 34 -16.32 24.08 -54.83
N PHE A 35 -17.03 23.90 -53.69
CA PHE A 35 -18.43 23.45 -53.56
C PHE A 35 -18.77 22.04 -54.11
N PHE A 36 -19.55 21.21 -53.40
CA PHE A 36 -20.65 21.51 -52.48
C PHE A 36 -20.65 20.65 -51.19
N SER A 37 -20.85 21.31 -50.03
CA SER A 37 -21.77 21.01 -48.91
C SER A 37 -22.05 19.55 -48.47
N VAL A 38 -22.25 19.28 -47.16
CA VAL A 38 -23.54 19.46 -46.46
C VAL A 38 -23.38 19.66 -44.93
N LEU A 39 -24.09 20.69 -44.42
CA LEU A 39 -24.61 20.94 -43.05
C LEU A 39 -23.87 20.39 -41.81
N GLY A 40 -23.36 21.31 -40.97
CA GLY A 40 -23.03 21.01 -39.57
C GLY A 40 -22.16 22.05 -38.86
N TYR A 41 -22.77 23.17 -38.43
CA TYR A 41 -22.15 24.25 -37.63
C TYR A 41 -21.06 25.09 -38.34
N SER A 42 -21.11 26.42 -38.15
CA SER A 42 -19.97 27.30 -38.43
C SER A 42 -18.94 27.10 -37.32
N GLN A 43 -17.69 26.84 -37.69
CA GLN A 43 -16.55 26.91 -36.77
C GLN A 43 -15.41 27.60 -37.51
N THR A 44 -14.85 28.65 -36.90
CA THR A 44 -13.77 29.40 -37.53
C THR A 44 -12.42 28.90 -37.01
N ILE A 45 -11.71 28.13 -37.85
CA ILE A 45 -10.42 27.51 -37.50
C ILE A 45 -9.24 28.32 -38.07
N LEU A 46 -8.46 28.93 -37.19
CA LEU A 46 -7.26 29.70 -37.52
C LEU A 46 -6.03 28.83 -37.27
N HIS A 47 -5.24 28.56 -38.30
CA HIS A 47 -4.14 27.58 -38.23
C HIS A 47 -2.92 27.99 -39.08
N GLN A 48 -2.89 29.24 -39.55
CA GLN A 48 -1.76 29.85 -40.25
C GLN A 48 -1.33 31.14 -39.52
N PRO A 49 -0.11 31.66 -39.77
CA PRO A 49 0.31 32.96 -39.25
C PRO A 49 -0.57 34.09 -39.78
N GLU A 50 -1.09 34.94 -38.90
CA GLU A 50 -1.89 36.10 -39.28
C GLU A 50 -0.98 37.21 -39.79
N SER A 51 -1.06 37.50 -41.08
CA SER A 51 -0.20 38.45 -41.80
C SER A 51 -0.70 39.90 -41.81
N THR A 52 -1.94 40.13 -41.35
CA THR A 52 -2.59 41.44 -41.34
C THR A 52 -3.52 41.60 -40.14
N THR A 53 -3.81 42.85 -39.73
CA THR A 53 -4.80 43.15 -38.70
C THR A 53 -6.21 42.83 -39.21
N ARG A 54 -6.91 41.91 -38.55
CA ARG A 54 -8.34 41.63 -38.78
C ARG A 54 -9.07 41.23 -37.50
N THR A 55 -10.39 41.39 -37.51
CA THR A 55 -11.28 40.75 -36.53
C THR A 55 -11.81 39.46 -37.13
N VAL A 56 -11.73 38.38 -36.36
CA VAL A 56 -12.35 37.09 -36.66
C VAL A 56 -13.49 36.88 -35.66
N GLN A 57 -14.68 36.52 -36.14
CA GLN A 57 -15.85 36.36 -35.28
C GLN A 57 -16.59 35.09 -35.66
N ASP A 58 -16.89 34.26 -34.66
CA ASP A 58 -17.72 33.07 -34.83
C ASP A 58 -18.88 33.10 -33.81
N PRO A 59 -20.11 32.67 -34.17
CA PRO A 59 -21.23 32.65 -33.23
C PRO A 59 -21.04 31.72 -32.03
N GLN A 60 -20.23 30.67 -32.16
CA GLN A 60 -20.08 29.62 -31.13
C GLN A 60 -18.62 29.30 -30.77
N MET A 61 -17.71 29.25 -31.75
CA MET A 61 -16.34 28.78 -31.50
C MET A 61 -15.32 29.31 -32.52
N VAL A 62 -14.23 29.90 -32.00
CA VAL A 62 -13.00 30.15 -32.77
C VAL A 62 -11.91 29.18 -32.29
N VAL A 63 -11.39 28.35 -33.18
CA VAL A 63 -10.35 27.34 -32.85
C VAL A 63 -9.00 27.84 -33.33
N LEU A 64 -8.00 27.82 -32.43
CA LEU A 64 -6.61 28.15 -32.76
C LEU A 64 -5.81 26.85 -32.96
N GLY A 65 -5.66 26.44 -34.23
CA GLY A 65 -4.94 25.24 -34.63
C GLY A 65 -3.42 25.41 -34.67
N GLN A 66 -2.72 24.28 -34.74
CA GLN A 66 -1.26 24.25 -34.82
C GLN A 66 -0.77 25.02 -36.06
N GLY A 67 0.11 25.99 -35.88
CA GLY A 67 0.55 26.92 -36.94
C GLY A 67 -0.05 28.33 -36.83
N PHE A 68 -1.12 28.52 -36.05
CA PHE A 68 -1.61 29.87 -35.73
C PHE A 68 -0.54 30.68 -34.99
N ARG A 69 -0.23 31.86 -35.53
CA ARG A 69 0.66 32.84 -34.90
C ARG A 69 0.17 34.25 -35.22
N ALA A 70 -0.33 34.96 -34.22
CA ALA A 70 -0.56 36.40 -34.29
C ALA A 70 0.49 37.11 -33.42
N THR A 71 1.23 38.06 -33.98
CA THR A 71 2.25 38.83 -33.26
C THR A 71 1.99 40.32 -33.42
N SER A 72 2.22 41.10 -32.36
CA SER A 72 1.88 42.52 -32.28
C SER A 72 2.68 43.42 -33.24
N GLY A 73 3.67 42.87 -33.96
CA GLY A 73 4.40 43.54 -35.05
C GLY A 73 3.82 43.28 -36.45
N ILE A 74 2.84 42.38 -36.60
CA ILE A 74 2.26 41.96 -37.88
C ILE A 74 0.74 42.19 -37.90
N SER A 75 0.06 41.91 -36.80
CA SER A 75 -1.39 42.12 -36.64
C SER A 75 -1.70 42.73 -35.27
N ASN A 76 -2.10 44.00 -35.25
CA ASN A 76 -2.43 44.71 -34.01
C ASN A 76 -3.58 45.71 -34.21
N PRO A 77 -4.73 45.56 -33.51
CA PRO A 77 -5.13 44.39 -32.73
C PRO A 77 -5.69 43.29 -33.65
N PHE A 78 -5.10 42.08 -33.63
CA PHE A 78 -5.86 40.89 -34.03
C PHE A 78 -6.92 40.61 -32.95
N ILE A 79 -8.18 40.45 -33.33
CA ILE A 79 -9.29 40.24 -32.38
C ILE A 79 -10.07 38.99 -32.78
N ALA A 80 -10.06 37.97 -31.93
CA ALA A 80 -11.02 36.88 -32.02
C ALA A 80 -12.23 37.19 -31.12
N LYS A 81 -13.45 37.07 -31.66
CA LYS A 81 -14.71 37.22 -30.92
C LYS A 81 -15.53 35.94 -31.01
N ILE A 82 -16.06 35.50 -29.88
CA ILE A 82 -17.09 34.47 -29.79
C ILE A 82 -18.39 35.19 -29.41
N GLY A 83 -19.46 34.94 -30.18
CA GLY A 83 -20.77 35.56 -29.97
C GLY A 83 -20.95 36.89 -30.70
N GLY A 84 -21.78 36.87 -31.74
CA GLY A 84 -22.25 38.04 -32.49
C GLY A 84 -23.05 37.60 -33.72
N PRO A 85 -23.93 38.45 -34.27
CA PRO A 85 -24.83 38.05 -35.35
C PRO A 85 -24.09 37.64 -36.63
N ALA A 86 -24.55 36.55 -37.25
CA ALA A 86 -23.99 35.97 -38.47
C ALA A 86 -24.45 36.73 -39.72
N THR A 87 -23.92 37.95 -39.88
CA THR A 87 -24.03 38.79 -41.08
C THR A 87 -22.63 39.37 -41.29
N GLU A 88 -21.87 39.07 -42.34
CA GLU A 88 -22.25 38.84 -43.74
C GLU A 88 -21.39 37.75 -44.43
N ASN A 89 -21.81 37.33 -45.64
CA ASN A 89 -21.16 36.42 -46.60
C ASN A 89 -21.41 34.89 -46.41
N PRO A 90 -22.09 34.21 -47.37
CA PRO A 90 -22.50 32.80 -47.22
C PRO A 90 -21.40 31.80 -47.63
N GLY A 91 -20.74 31.17 -46.64
CA GLY A 91 -19.76 30.11 -46.87
C GLY A 91 -20.40 28.75 -47.21
N GLY A 92 -19.83 28.05 -48.19
CA GLY A 92 -20.25 26.69 -48.55
C GLY A 92 -19.93 25.66 -47.47
N GLY A 93 -20.85 24.71 -47.25
CA GLY A 93 -20.64 23.62 -46.28
C GLY A 93 -19.48 22.68 -46.66
N PRO A 94 -18.96 21.91 -45.70
CA PRO A 94 -17.73 21.16 -45.87
C PRO A 94 -17.93 19.86 -46.66
N THR A 95 -16.89 19.46 -47.36
CA THR A 95 -16.62 18.07 -47.76
C THR A 95 -15.33 17.64 -47.09
N ASP A 96 -15.22 16.38 -46.69
CA ASP A 96 -14.01 15.86 -46.04
C ASP A 96 -12.79 15.99 -46.97
N SER A 97 -11.69 16.50 -46.41
CA SER A 97 -10.46 16.84 -47.13
C SER A 97 -9.46 15.68 -47.20
N GLN A 98 -9.71 14.58 -46.49
CA GLN A 98 -8.75 13.48 -46.29
C GLN A 98 -7.40 13.93 -45.66
N ALA A 99 -7.34 15.16 -45.14
CA ALA A 99 -6.17 15.73 -44.48
C ALA A 99 -5.98 15.10 -43.09
N GLY A 100 -5.35 13.93 -43.09
CA GLY A 100 -5.14 13.10 -41.90
C GLY A 100 -4.54 11.74 -42.23
N ALA A 101 -4.85 11.19 -43.41
CA ALA A 101 -4.37 9.87 -43.84
C ALA A 101 -2.83 9.75 -43.91
N ASN A 102 -2.14 10.87 -44.14
CA ASN A 102 -0.68 10.95 -44.23
C ASN A 102 -0.06 11.81 -43.10
N ASN A 103 -0.83 12.20 -42.07
CA ASN A 103 -0.26 12.92 -40.93
C ASN A 103 0.65 11.96 -40.15
N PRO A 104 1.83 12.42 -39.67
CA PRO A 104 2.63 11.64 -38.72
C PRO A 104 1.80 11.32 -37.48
N SER A 105 1.44 10.05 -37.32
CA SER A 105 0.79 9.50 -36.13
C SER A 105 1.80 8.70 -35.32
N GLY A 106 1.70 8.76 -33.98
CA GLY A 106 2.69 8.18 -33.07
C GLY A 106 3.77 9.18 -32.65
N THR A 107 4.69 8.71 -31.81
CA THR A 107 5.70 9.54 -31.14
C THR A 107 7.10 9.09 -31.53
N THR A 108 7.86 9.94 -32.23
CA THR A 108 9.26 9.66 -32.59
C THR A 108 10.21 10.36 -31.63
N ALA A 109 11.17 9.60 -31.08
CA ALA A 109 12.29 10.14 -30.32
C ALA A 109 13.55 10.22 -31.21
N PRO A 110 14.49 11.14 -30.97
CA PRO A 110 15.80 11.15 -31.62
C PRO A 110 16.55 9.83 -31.38
N SER A 111 17.39 9.42 -32.33
CA SER A 111 18.22 8.21 -32.20
C SER A 111 19.05 8.25 -30.92
N GLY A 112 18.88 7.24 -30.06
CA GLY A 112 19.57 7.15 -28.76
C GLY A 112 18.90 7.92 -27.61
N GLN A 113 17.69 8.46 -27.79
CA GLN A 113 16.90 9.08 -26.72
C GLN A 113 15.54 8.38 -26.58
N ASN A 114 15.02 8.33 -25.35
CA ASN A 114 13.64 7.90 -25.08
C ASN A 114 12.68 9.09 -25.21
N PHE A 115 11.40 8.82 -25.48
CA PHE A 115 10.40 9.87 -25.73
C PHE A 115 9.96 10.62 -24.45
N HIS A 116 9.93 9.92 -23.31
CA HIS A 116 9.47 10.44 -22.03
C HIS A 116 10.08 9.67 -20.86
N ASP A 117 9.84 10.13 -19.64
CA ASP A 117 10.27 9.47 -18.40
C ASP A 117 9.16 8.61 -17.79
N THR A 118 9.55 7.49 -17.15
CA THR A 118 8.68 6.78 -16.21
C THR A 118 8.48 7.67 -14.98
N LYS A 119 7.22 7.98 -14.62
CA LYS A 119 6.90 8.98 -13.56
C LYS A 119 6.30 8.34 -12.32
N GLY A 120 6.72 8.84 -11.16
CA GLY A 120 6.13 8.55 -9.86
C GLY A 120 6.40 9.68 -8.87
N ASN A 121 5.73 9.66 -7.72
CA ASN A 121 5.87 10.64 -6.66
C ASN A 121 6.70 10.08 -5.50
N ILE A 122 7.55 10.90 -4.87
CA ILE A 122 8.31 10.55 -3.66
C ILE A 122 7.87 11.45 -2.51
N GLU A 123 7.65 10.87 -1.33
CA GLU A 123 7.21 11.60 -0.14
C GLU A 123 7.74 10.93 1.14
N VAL A 124 7.77 11.69 2.23
CA VAL A 124 8.04 11.16 3.58
C VAL A 124 6.77 11.38 4.38
N THR A 125 6.21 10.31 4.95
CA THR A 125 4.95 10.40 5.69
C THR A 125 5.18 11.06 7.06
N GLY A 126 4.09 11.47 7.73
CA GLY A 126 4.15 12.02 9.09
C GLY A 126 4.73 11.05 10.13
N ALA A 127 4.89 9.77 9.81
CA ALA A 127 5.55 8.76 10.64
C ALA A 127 7.05 8.54 10.27
N GLY A 128 7.64 9.37 9.41
CA GLY A 128 9.04 9.27 8.99
C GLY A 128 9.35 8.18 7.96
N GLN A 129 8.33 7.47 7.46
CA GLN A 129 8.46 6.44 6.43
C GLN A 129 8.69 7.09 5.06
N LEU A 130 9.72 6.65 4.34
CA LEU A 130 9.93 7.05 2.94
C LEU A 130 9.00 6.23 2.04
N GLN A 131 8.25 6.92 1.19
CA GLN A 131 7.25 6.38 0.29
C GLN A 131 7.54 6.82 -1.15
N TYR A 132 7.41 5.89 -2.11
CA TYR A 132 7.44 6.21 -3.54
C TYR A 132 6.28 5.51 -4.27
N THR A 133 5.50 6.28 -5.02
CA THR A 133 4.28 5.82 -5.69
C THR A 133 4.40 5.96 -7.21
N LEU A 134 4.32 4.85 -7.94
CA LEU A 134 4.31 4.80 -9.40
C LEU A 134 2.91 4.39 -9.89
N PRO A 135 2.08 5.33 -10.38
CA PRO A 135 0.74 5.02 -10.87
C PRO A 135 0.80 4.28 -12.20
N ILE A 136 -0.04 3.24 -12.35
CA ILE A 136 -0.17 2.47 -13.58
C ILE A 136 -1.13 3.23 -14.51
N ALA A 137 -0.63 3.77 -15.62
CA ALA A 137 -1.44 4.56 -16.53
C ALA A 137 -2.45 3.68 -17.27
N LEU A 138 -3.71 4.12 -17.30
CA LEU A 138 -4.84 3.37 -17.87
C LEU A 138 -5.42 4.06 -19.10
N PRO A 139 -5.97 3.31 -20.08
CA PRO A 139 -6.81 3.89 -21.11
C PRO A 139 -8.06 4.55 -20.49
N PRO A 140 -8.66 5.56 -21.15
CA PRO A 140 -9.88 6.21 -20.65
C PRO A 140 -10.99 5.22 -20.30
N GLY A 141 -11.53 5.33 -19.08
CA GLY A 141 -12.64 4.52 -18.61
C GLY A 141 -13.98 4.97 -19.19
N ILE A 142 -14.96 4.05 -19.29
CA ILE A 142 -16.34 4.42 -19.61
C ILE A 142 -16.92 5.13 -18.38
N LYS A 143 -17.35 6.39 -18.55
CA LYS A 143 -17.83 7.26 -17.45
C LYS A 143 -16.88 7.32 -16.25
N GLU A 144 -15.57 7.38 -16.51
CA GLU A 144 -14.52 7.49 -15.47
C GLU A 144 -14.43 6.30 -14.50
N VAL A 145 -15.18 5.20 -14.74
CA VAL A 145 -15.02 3.95 -14.00
C VAL A 145 -13.78 3.22 -14.50
N SER A 146 -12.74 3.21 -13.67
CA SER A 146 -11.49 2.46 -13.85
C SER A 146 -10.89 2.10 -12.49
N PRO A 147 -10.12 1.01 -12.38
CA PRO A 147 -9.35 0.73 -11.17
C PRO A 147 -8.29 1.83 -10.94
N ASN A 148 -7.82 1.99 -9.71
CA ASN A 148 -6.74 2.92 -9.37
C ASN A 148 -5.55 2.13 -8.82
N ILE A 149 -4.67 1.66 -9.70
CA ILE A 149 -3.53 0.80 -9.35
C ILE A 149 -2.23 1.60 -9.36
N SER A 150 -1.42 1.46 -8.31
CA SER A 150 -0.03 1.94 -8.29
C SER A 150 0.90 0.90 -7.69
N LEU A 151 2.16 0.87 -8.14
CA LEU A 151 3.25 0.24 -7.39
C LEU A 151 3.71 1.21 -6.30
N LEU A 152 3.92 0.69 -5.10
CA LEU A 152 4.17 1.48 -3.91
C LEU A 152 5.39 0.93 -3.17
N TYR A 153 6.46 1.71 -3.11
CA TYR A 153 7.60 1.43 -2.23
C TYR A 153 7.38 2.11 -0.87
N LEU A 154 7.68 1.38 0.20
CA LEU A 154 7.59 1.82 1.60
C LEU A 154 8.84 1.33 2.35
N SER A 155 9.61 2.24 2.94
CA SER A 155 10.93 1.91 3.52
C SER A 155 10.93 0.96 4.73
N ASN A 156 9.78 0.72 5.36
CA ASN A 156 9.61 -0.24 6.45
C ASN A 156 8.82 -1.51 6.04
N SER A 157 8.45 -1.64 4.76
CA SER A 157 7.73 -2.81 4.28
C SER A 157 8.70 -3.97 4.02
N GLY A 158 8.26 -5.18 4.36
CA GLY A 158 9.01 -6.41 4.10
C GLY A 158 9.02 -6.81 2.63
N ASN A 159 9.23 -8.10 2.38
CA ASN A 159 9.18 -8.66 1.04
C ASN A 159 7.74 -8.75 0.50
N GLY A 160 7.37 -7.82 -0.39
CA GLY A 160 6.04 -7.75 -0.98
C GLY A 160 5.99 -8.17 -2.44
N ILE A 161 4.89 -7.84 -3.14
CA ILE A 161 4.54 -8.34 -4.48
C ILE A 161 5.64 -8.13 -5.54
N ALA A 162 6.40 -7.03 -5.43
CA ALA A 162 7.52 -6.68 -6.31
C ALA A 162 8.84 -6.59 -5.53
N GLY A 163 9.03 -7.45 -4.52
CA GLY A 163 10.28 -7.55 -3.76
C GLY A 163 10.28 -6.72 -2.46
N PHE A 164 11.46 -6.58 -1.87
CA PHE A 164 11.59 -5.94 -0.55
C PHE A 164 11.24 -4.45 -0.59
N GLY A 165 10.36 -4.02 0.32
CA GLY A 165 9.83 -2.67 0.37
C GLY A 165 8.67 -2.39 -0.58
N TRP A 166 8.30 -3.30 -1.50
CA TRP A 166 7.34 -3.03 -2.57
C TRP A 166 6.00 -3.74 -2.41
N THR A 167 4.92 -2.96 -2.41
CA THR A 167 3.53 -3.43 -2.43
C THR A 167 2.76 -2.85 -3.63
N ILE A 168 1.49 -3.22 -3.77
CA ILE A 168 0.54 -2.70 -4.75
C ILE A 168 -0.60 -1.99 -4.03
N SER A 169 -1.03 -0.84 -4.53
CA SER A 169 -2.23 -0.15 -4.07
C SER A 169 -3.39 -0.35 -5.05
N GLY A 170 -4.63 -0.16 -4.56
CA GLY A 170 -5.85 -0.27 -5.37
C GLY A 170 -6.50 -1.65 -5.43
N VAL A 171 -5.84 -2.67 -4.87
CA VAL A 171 -6.45 -3.95 -4.52
C VAL A 171 -6.79 -3.89 -3.03
N THR A 172 -8.07 -4.05 -2.69
CA THR A 172 -8.56 -3.93 -1.31
C THR A 172 -8.98 -5.28 -0.76
N THR A 173 -8.91 -5.46 0.55
CA THR A 173 -9.05 -6.77 1.18
C THR A 173 -9.78 -6.65 2.52
N ILE A 174 -10.67 -7.60 2.79
CA ILE A 174 -11.14 -7.87 4.14
C ILE A 174 -10.28 -8.99 4.73
N THR A 175 -9.49 -8.67 5.74
CA THR A 175 -8.62 -9.63 6.43
C THR A 175 -9.28 -10.15 7.70
N ARG A 176 -9.06 -11.42 8.01
CA ARG A 176 -9.31 -12.01 9.32
C ARG A 176 -8.17 -11.59 10.23
N ILE A 177 -8.51 -11.06 11.39
CA ILE A 177 -7.57 -10.62 12.42
C ILE A 177 -7.91 -11.34 13.73
N GLY A 178 -6.92 -11.55 14.58
CA GLY A 178 -7.17 -12.00 15.94
C GLY A 178 -7.55 -10.82 16.84
N LYS A 179 -7.18 -10.93 18.12
CA LYS A 179 -7.49 -9.95 19.16
C LYS A 179 -6.29 -9.10 19.53
N ASN A 180 -6.51 -7.94 20.13
CA ASN A 180 -5.44 -7.13 20.71
C ASN A 180 -5.79 -6.65 22.13
N ILE A 181 -4.75 -6.33 22.91
CA ILE A 181 -4.89 -5.95 24.32
C ILE A 181 -5.78 -4.71 24.46
N GLU A 182 -5.59 -3.69 23.62
CA GLU A 182 -6.31 -2.41 23.67
C GLU A 182 -7.83 -2.53 23.50
N LYS A 183 -8.32 -3.51 22.73
CA LYS A 183 -9.74 -3.65 22.35
C LYS A 183 -10.42 -4.84 22.99
N ASP A 184 -9.67 -5.91 23.26
CA ASP A 184 -10.21 -7.20 23.71
C ASP A 184 -9.71 -7.62 25.09
N GLY A 185 -8.73 -6.92 25.67
CA GLY A 185 -8.04 -7.31 26.90
C GLY A 185 -7.11 -8.53 26.75
N GLU A 186 -6.99 -9.08 25.55
CA GLU A 186 -6.11 -10.21 25.23
C GLU A 186 -5.54 -10.10 23.81
N LEU A 187 -4.28 -10.50 23.64
CA LEU A 187 -3.63 -10.59 22.33
C LEU A 187 -3.89 -11.96 21.72
N THR A 188 -4.40 -12.03 20.48
CA THR A 188 -4.42 -13.30 19.74
C THR A 188 -4.07 -13.17 18.28
N THR A 189 -3.46 -14.23 17.75
CA THR A 189 -3.45 -14.51 16.30
C THR A 189 -4.84 -14.96 15.84
N ALA A 190 -5.06 -14.97 14.52
CA ALA A 190 -6.30 -15.50 13.93
C ALA A 190 -6.35 -17.03 14.03
N LYS A 191 -7.38 -17.56 14.69
CA LYS A 191 -7.57 -18.98 15.03
C LYS A 191 -8.42 -19.75 14.02
N LEU A 192 -8.79 -19.09 12.91
CA LEU A 192 -9.59 -19.59 11.80
C LEU A 192 -10.98 -20.09 12.22
N ASN A 193 -11.59 -19.43 13.20
CA ASN A 193 -12.90 -19.79 13.73
C ASN A 193 -13.74 -18.54 14.10
N TYR A 194 -14.93 -18.73 14.66
CA TYR A 194 -15.84 -17.61 15.00
C TYR A 194 -15.40 -16.73 16.18
N SER A 195 -14.26 -17.00 16.84
CA SER A 195 -13.67 -16.10 17.85
C SER A 195 -12.77 -15.00 17.25
N ASP A 196 -12.52 -15.06 15.93
CA ASP A 196 -11.73 -14.07 15.21
C ASP A 196 -12.56 -12.83 14.82
N TYR A 197 -11.88 -11.72 14.62
CA TYR A 197 -12.46 -10.49 14.06
C TYR A 197 -12.09 -10.34 12.58
N TYR A 198 -12.72 -9.39 11.90
CA TYR A 198 -12.38 -9.00 10.53
C TYR A 198 -11.98 -7.52 10.48
N SER A 199 -11.17 -7.13 9.49
CA SER A 199 -10.82 -5.74 9.19
C SER A 199 -10.93 -5.48 7.70
N LEU A 200 -11.50 -4.33 7.30
CA LEU A 200 -11.48 -3.85 5.92
C LEU A 200 -10.30 -2.88 5.77
N ASN A 201 -9.33 -3.21 4.94
CA ASN A 201 -8.10 -2.41 4.74
C ASN A 201 -7.42 -2.00 6.07
N GLY A 202 -7.35 -2.93 7.03
CA GLY A 202 -6.76 -2.71 8.36
C GLY A 202 -7.71 -2.06 9.38
N GLN A 203 -8.91 -1.63 9.00
CA GLN A 203 -9.89 -1.04 9.91
C GLN A 203 -10.86 -2.11 10.43
N ARG A 204 -10.86 -2.37 11.74
CA ARG A 204 -11.68 -3.42 12.37
C ARG A 204 -13.17 -3.25 12.11
N LEU A 205 -13.85 -4.37 11.87
CA LEU A 205 -15.29 -4.45 11.68
C LEU A 205 -16.00 -4.70 13.01
N ILE A 206 -16.93 -3.81 13.34
CA ILE A 206 -17.76 -3.83 14.55
C ILE A 206 -19.16 -4.31 14.18
N LEU A 207 -19.67 -5.31 14.91
CA LEU A 207 -21.00 -5.88 14.66
C LEU A 207 -22.09 -4.85 14.93
N LYS A 208 -23.01 -4.72 13.97
CA LYS A 208 -24.20 -3.88 14.06
C LYS A 208 -25.47 -4.70 14.30
N SER A 209 -25.59 -5.86 13.65
CA SER A 209 -26.71 -6.79 13.79
C SER A 209 -26.35 -8.20 13.30
N GLY A 210 -27.06 -9.21 13.79
CA GLY A 210 -26.76 -10.63 13.53
C GLY A 210 -25.76 -11.20 14.56
N GLU A 211 -24.99 -12.22 14.15
CA GLU A 211 -23.96 -12.87 14.96
C GLU A 211 -22.60 -12.78 14.23
N TYR A 212 -21.53 -12.46 14.96
CA TYR A 212 -20.23 -12.14 14.34
C TYR A 212 -19.70 -13.27 13.44
N GLY A 213 -19.36 -12.92 12.19
CA GLY A 213 -18.83 -13.85 11.19
C GLY A 213 -19.84 -14.84 10.60
N LYS A 214 -21.12 -14.80 10.99
CA LYS A 214 -22.17 -15.65 10.41
C LYS A 214 -22.76 -15.06 9.13
N ASP A 215 -23.52 -15.89 8.42
CA ASP A 215 -24.37 -15.44 7.32
C ASP A 215 -25.36 -14.37 7.81
N GLY A 216 -25.55 -13.32 7.02
CA GLY A 216 -26.53 -12.26 7.27
C GLY A 216 -26.09 -11.16 8.24
N ALA A 217 -24.97 -11.30 8.96
CA ALA A 217 -24.52 -10.29 9.91
C ALA A 217 -24.03 -9.01 9.22
N GLU A 218 -24.37 -7.86 9.83
CA GLU A 218 -24.00 -6.53 9.35
C GLU A 218 -22.95 -5.88 10.25
N TYR A 219 -22.04 -5.12 9.66
CA TYR A 219 -20.95 -4.43 10.34
C TYR A 219 -20.85 -2.96 9.92
N VAL A 220 -20.26 -2.17 10.81
CA VAL A 220 -19.69 -0.86 10.54
C VAL A 220 -18.18 -0.91 10.77
N THR A 221 -17.43 0.06 10.25
CA THR A 221 -16.01 0.18 10.58
C THR A 221 -15.81 0.86 11.95
N GLU A 222 -14.69 0.59 12.61
CA GLU A 222 -14.40 1.11 13.97
C GLU A 222 -14.42 2.65 14.09
N LYS A 223 -14.14 3.39 13.00
CA LYS A 223 -14.23 4.86 12.95
C LYS A 223 -15.57 5.35 12.36
N TYR A 224 -16.59 4.49 12.36
CA TYR A 224 -17.98 4.77 11.98
C TYR A 224 -18.15 5.50 10.64
N SER A 225 -17.68 4.88 9.54
CA SER A 225 -18.09 5.30 8.19
C SER A 225 -19.51 4.83 7.84
N ASN A 226 -20.20 5.49 6.89
CA ASN A 226 -21.59 5.12 6.53
C ASN A 226 -21.66 3.92 5.56
N ILE A 227 -20.54 3.26 5.26
CA ILE A 227 -20.50 2.06 4.42
C ILE A 227 -21.20 0.91 5.15
N LYS A 228 -21.97 0.12 4.41
CA LYS A 228 -22.68 -1.05 4.94
C LYS A 228 -21.94 -2.30 4.52
N ILE A 229 -21.47 -3.07 5.50
CA ILE A 229 -20.73 -4.31 5.26
C ILE A 229 -21.59 -5.48 5.74
N LYS A 230 -21.73 -6.52 4.93
CA LYS A 230 -22.53 -7.71 5.25
C LYS A 230 -21.75 -8.99 4.94
N SER A 231 -21.70 -9.93 5.88
CA SER A 231 -21.17 -11.28 5.64
C SER A 231 -22.26 -12.18 5.04
N VAL A 232 -21.88 -13.01 4.06
CA VAL A 232 -22.82 -13.87 3.31
C VAL A 232 -22.32 -15.30 3.22
N GLY A 233 -23.24 -16.24 3.45
CA GLY A 233 -23.00 -17.68 3.45
C GLY A 233 -22.19 -18.16 4.66
N SER A 234 -21.91 -19.47 4.69
CA SER A 234 -20.99 -20.09 5.65
C SER A 234 -19.99 -20.97 4.90
N ALA A 235 -18.71 -20.76 5.15
CA ALA A 235 -17.65 -21.62 4.65
C ALA A 235 -17.77 -23.02 5.28
N GLN A 236 -17.89 -24.06 4.44
CA GLN A 236 -17.74 -25.45 4.86
C GLN A 236 -16.29 -25.89 4.64
N SER A 237 -15.37 -25.30 5.40
CA SER A 237 -13.94 -25.64 5.37
C SER A 237 -13.38 -25.70 6.79
N THR A 238 -12.09 -26.02 6.91
CA THR A 238 -11.36 -25.99 8.18
C THR A 238 -11.23 -24.59 8.78
N ALA A 239 -11.48 -23.53 8.00
CA ALA A 239 -11.51 -22.15 8.45
C ALA A 239 -12.97 -21.65 8.50
N GLN A 240 -13.54 -21.54 9.70
CA GLN A 240 -14.94 -21.15 9.88
C GLN A 240 -15.12 -19.64 9.67
N GLY A 241 -16.13 -19.25 8.90
CA GLY A 241 -16.44 -17.86 8.59
C GLY A 241 -17.43 -17.77 7.43
N PRO A 242 -17.65 -16.58 6.85
CA PRO A 242 -18.53 -16.44 5.71
C PRO A 242 -17.91 -16.98 4.42
N MET A 243 -18.75 -17.14 3.39
CA MET A 243 -18.26 -17.41 2.04
C MET A 243 -17.63 -16.15 1.43
N TYR A 244 -18.32 -15.01 1.57
CA TYR A 244 -17.86 -13.72 1.06
C TYR A 244 -18.46 -12.56 1.86
N PHE A 245 -18.01 -11.34 1.57
CA PHE A 245 -18.60 -10.11 2.07
C PHE A 245 -19.13 -9.24 0.94
N GLN A 246 -20.23 -8.54 1.20
CA GLN A 246 -20.76 -7.47 0.37
C GLN A 246 -20.54 -6.13 1.09
N VAL A 247 -20.07 -5.13 0.37
CA VAL A 247 -19.91 -3.75 0.85
C VAL A 247 -20.73 -2.84 -0.04
N THR A 248 -21.55 -1.97 0.55
CA THR A 248 -22.24 -0.88 -0.15
C THR A 248 -21.73 0.45 0.37
N PHE A 249 -21.26 1.30 -0.53
CA PHE A 249 -20.68 2.61 -0.22
C PHE A 249 -21.75 3.71 -0.20
N GLU A 250 -21.34 4.92 0.19
CA GLU A 250 -22.25 6.06 0.43
C GLU A 250 -22.87 6.60 -0.88
N ASP A 251 -22.18 6.44 -2.00
CA ASP A 251 -22.64 6.76 -3.36
C ASP A 251 -23.57 5.68 -3.98
N GLY A 252 -23.83 4.60 -3.23
CA GLY A 252 -24.61 3.45 -3.67
C GLY A 252 -23.84 2.45 -4.55
N SER A 253 -22.54 2.68 -4.80
CA SER A 253 -21.68 1.66 -5.41
C SER A 253 -21.49 0.46 -4.49
N GLN A 254 -21.13 -0.68 -5.06
CA GLN A 254 -21.03 -1.95 -4.35
C GLN A 254 -19.73 -2.67 -4.66
N ALA A 255 -19.18 -3.37 -3.66
CA ALA A 255 -18.04 -4.26 -3.82
C ALA A 255 -18.29 -5.63 -3.17
N TRP A 256 -17.65 -6.66 -3.73
CA TRP A 256 -17.69 -8.03 -3.27
C TRP A 256 -16.27 -8.50 -2.95
N TYR A 257 -16.10 -9.24 -1.85
CA TYR A 257 -14.80 -9.66 -1.32
C TYR A 257 -14.76 -11.17 -1.05
N GLY A 258 -13.74 -11.84 -1.58
CA GLY A 258 -13.52 -13.28 -1.51
C GLY A 258 -14.29 -14.06 -2.59
N ASP A 259 -15.57 -13.75 -2.77
CA ASP A 259 -16.46 -14.36 -3.76
C ASP A 259 -17.65 -13.44 -4.12
N VAL A 260 -18.46 -13.87 -5.09
CA VAL A 260 -19.70 -13.22 -5.54
C VAL A 260 -20.94 -14.06 -5.19
N GLN A 261 -22.12 -13.65 -5.67
CA GLN A 261 -23.37 -14.40 -5.51
C GLN A 261 -23.46 -15.57 -6.51
N ALA A 262 -24.17 -16.65 -6.16
CA ALA A 262 -24.20 -17.90 -6.92
C ALA A 262 -24.76 -17.82 -8.36
N ASN A 263 -25.45 -16.73 -8.69
CA ASN A 263 -25.98 -16.42 -10.02
C ASN A 263 -25.12 -15.41 -10.82
N ASP A 264 -24.00 -14.95 -10.26
CA ASP A 264 -22.99 -14.20 -10.99
C ASP A 264 -22.23 -15.18 -11.92
N PRO A 265 -21.99 -14.84 -13.21
CA PRO A 265 -21.27 -15.71 -14.14
C PRO A 265 -19.89 -16.17 -13.65
N GLU A 266 -19.26 -15.39 -12.77
CA GLU A 266 -17.89 -15.60 -12.30
C GLU A 266 -17.82 -16.28 -10.91
N PHE A 267 -18.92 -16.81 -10.38
CA PHE A 267 -18.99 -17.40 -9.02
C PHE A 267 -17.97 -18.52 -8.72
N ASN A 268 -17.44 -19.22 -9.74
CA ASN A 268 -16.43 -20.26 -9.53
C ASN A 268 -15.04 -19.90 -10.08
N SER A 269 -14.81 -18.66 -10.56
CA SER A 269 -13.54 -18.23 -11.18
C SER A 269 -12.68 -17.34 -10.27
N ARG A 270 -13.17 -16.94 -9.09
CA ARG A 270 -12.58 -15.81 -8.36
C ARG A 270 -11.30 -16.07 -7.58
N ASN A 271 -11.09 -17.26 -6.99
CA ASN A 271 -9.83 -17.65 -6.34
C ASN A 271 -9.28 -16.64 -5.29
N ALA A 272 -10.12 -15.75 -4.77
CA ALA A 272 -9.72 -14.55 -4.04
C ALA A 272 -9.80 -14.67 -2.51
N ARG A 273 -10.15 -15.85 -2.02
CA ARG A 273 -10.31 -16.15 -0.60
C ARG A 273 -9.27 -17.15 -0.12
N SER A 274 -8.43 -16.73 0.83
CA SER A 274 -7.60 -17.60 1.66
C SER A 274 -8.28 -17.86 3.01
N SER A 275 -7.66 -18.62 3.91
CA SER A 275 -8.16 -18.73 5.29
C SER A 275 -8.08 -17.42 6.08
N LEU A 276 -7.19 -16.49 5.68
CA LEU A 276 -6.98 -15.20 6.34
C LEU A 276 -7.56 -13.99 5.58
N GLU A 277 -7.92 -14.12 4.31
CA GLU A 277 -8.20 -12.98 3.44
C GLU A 277 -9.40 -13.21 2.53
N TYR A 278 -10.16 -12.14 2.31
CA TYR A 278 -11.23 -12.02 1.34
C TYR A 278 -10.86 -10.82 0.46
N ASN A 279 -10.15 -11.06 -0.64
CA ASN A 279 -9.67 -10.01 -1.54
C ASN A 279 -10.82 -9.52 -2.43
N ILE A 280 -10.83 -8.24 -2.84
CA ILE A 280 -11.89 -7.70 -3.71
C ILE A 280 -11.98 -8.48 -5.03
N VAL A 281 -13.18 -8.90 -5.42
CA VAL A 281 -13.44 -9.65 -6.66
C VAL A 281 -14.22 -8.85 -7.69
N LYS A 282 -15.05 -7.91 -7.24
CA LYS A 282 -15.91 -7.09 -8.08
C LYS A 282 -16.16 -5.75 -7.40
N TRP A 283 -16.15 -4.67 -8.16
CA TRP A 283 -16.74 -3.37 -7.82
C TRP A 283 -17.75 -2.98 -8.90
N ARG A 284 -18.83 -2.30 -8.54
CA ARG A 284 -19.89 -1.89 -9.48
C ARG A 284 -20.54 -0.58 -9.06
N ASP A 285 -20.80 0.30 -10.02
CA ASP A 285 -21.57 1.54 -9.82
C ASP A 285 -23.09 1.33 -9.88
N THR A 286 -23.84 2.40 -9.58
CA THR A 286 -25.31 2.42 -9.63
C THR A 286 -25.87 2.39 -11.07
N GLN A 287 -25.04 2.49 -12.11
CA GLN A 287 -25.43 2.37 -13.53
C GLN A 287 -25.06 1.01 -14.14
N GLY A 288 -24.42 0.12 -13.39
CA GLY A 288 -24.01 -1.22 -13.85
C GLY A 288 -22.63 -1.30 -14.48
N ASN A 289 -21.85 -0.21 -14.52
CA ASN A 289 -20.44 -0.31 -14.93
C ASN A 289 -19.67 -1.02 -13.81
N TYR A 290 -18.75 -1.91 -14.18
CA TYR A 290 -18.07 -2.77 -13.21
C TYR A 290 -16.56 -2.86 -13.45
N ILE A 291 -15.86 -3.24 -12.37
CA ILE A 291 -14.46 -3.63 -12.35
C ILE A 291 -14.40 -5.05 -11.75
N ASN A 292 -13.80 -5.98 -12.48
CA ASN A 292 -13.62 -7.37 -12.06
C ASN A 292 -12.15 -7.64 -11.71
N TYR A 293 -11.91 -8.40 -10.65
CA TYR A 293 -10.58 -8.76 -10.16
C TYR A 293 -10.46 -10.29 -10.14
N PHE A 294 -9.35 -10.81 -10.63
CA PHE A 294 -9.11 -12.25 -10.78
C PHE A 294 -7.74 -12.62 -10.22
N TYR A 295 -7.67 -13.77 -9.56
CA TYR A 295 -6.51 -14.17 -8.77
C TYR A 295 -6.02 -15.57 -9.17
N ASP A 296 -4.71 -15.74 -9.16
CA ASP A 296 -4.09 -17.04 -9.07
C ASP A 296 -4.11 -17.47 -7.60
N TYR A 297 -4.33 -18.76 -7.33
CA TYR A 297 -4.37 -19.31 -5.97
C TYR A 297 -3.49 -20.55 -5.85
N THR A 298 -2.56 -20.53 -4.90
CA THR A 298 -1.69 -21.69 -4.61
C THR A 298 -2.42 -22.68 -3.71
N THR A 299 -2.62 -23.92 -4.20
CA THR A 299 -3.35 -24.99 -3.49
C THR A 299 -2.44 -26.09 -2.93
N GLY A 300 -2.86 -26.72 -1.85
CA GLY A 300 -2.39 -28.03 -1.39
C GLY A 300 -3.03 -28.41 -0.04
N GLN A 301 -2.88 -29.67 0.39
CA GLN A 301 -3.31 -30.05 1.74
C GLN A 301 -2.49 -29.28 2.80
N MET A 302 -3.13 -28.91 3.91
CA MET A 302 -2.56 -28.08 4.99
C MET A 302 -2.08 -26.68 4.55
N GLN A 303 -2.44 -26.20 3.35
CA GLN A 303 -2.14 -24.83 2.91
C GLN A 303 -3.29 -23.88 3.24
N GLY A 304 -2.97 -22.72 3.84
CA GLY A 304 -3.96 -21.67 4.14
C GLY A 304 -4.38 -20.85 2.91
N GLY A 305 -3.65 -21.04 1.80
CA GLY A 305 -3.88 -20.35 0.54
C GLY A 305 -3.17 -19.00 0.46
N VAL A 306 -2.63 -18.69 -0.72
CA VAL A 306 -2.12 -17.36 -1.04
C VAL A 306 -2.80 -16.92 -2.33
N CYS A 307 -3.58 -15.85 -2.24
CA CYS A 307 -4.22 -15.20 -3.37
C CYS A 307 -3.22 -14.21 -3.99
N ARG A 308 -3.00 -14.29 -5.30
CA ARG A 308 -2.13 -13.37 -6.02
C ARG A 308 -2.92 -12.76 -7.17
N ILE A 309 -3.01 -11.42 -7.22
CA ILE A 309 -3.74 -10.75 -8.29
C ILE A 309 -3.13 -11.14 -9.65
N SER A 310 -3.97 -11.65 -10.55
CA SER A 310 -3.58 -12.19 -11.85
C SER A 310 -3.92 -11.19 -12.95
N TYR A 311 -5.17 -10.70 -12.94
CA TYR A 311 -5.61 -9.61 -13.81
C TYR A 311 -6.83 -8.87 -13.28
N ILE A 312 -7.04 -7.66 -13.79
CA ILE A 312 -8.18 -6.78 -13.49
C ILE A 312 -8.81 -6.36 -14.82
N GLU A 313 -10.14 -6.37 -14.90
CA GLU A 313 -10.88 -5.99 -16.11
C GLU A 313 -11.92 -4.90 -15.83
N TRP A 314 -12.14 -4.00 -16.79
CA TRP A 314 -13.16 -2.93 -16.69
C TRP A 314 -13.61 -2.43 -18.06
N GLY A 315 -14.50 -1.44 -18.05
CA GLY A 315 -15.12 -0.88 -19.27
C GLY A 315 -16.28 -1.73 -19.81
N GLY A 316 -16.75 -2.70 -19.02
CA GLY A 316 -18.01 -3.41 -19.27
C GLY A 316 -19.18 -2.77 -18.53
N ASN A 317 -20.40 -3.21 -18.85
CA ASN A 317 -21.62 -2.83 -18.13
C ASN A 317 -22.55 -4.05 -18.00
N GLU A 318 -22.84 -4.44 -16.77
CA GLU A 318 -23.60 -5.65 -16.42
C GLU A 318 -25.09 -5.53 -16.81
N VAL A 319 -25.69 -4.35 -16.64
CA VAL A 319 -27.12 -4.11 -16.96
C VAL A 319 -27.37 -4.12 -18.46
N LEU A 320 -26.42 -3.62 -19.25
CA LEU A 320 -26.46 -3.59 -20.72
C LEU A 320 -25.81 -4.83 -21.34
N ASN A 321 -25.39 -5.81 -20.53
CA ASN A 321 -24.67 -7.02 -20.92
C ASN A 321 -23.49 -6.75 -21.89
N LYS A 322 -22.67 -5.76 -21.55
CA LYS A 322 -21.45 -5.38 -22.28
C LYS A 322 -20.22 -5.97 -21.56
N PRO A 323 -19.39 -6.77 -22.24
CA PRO A 323 -18.18 -7.33 -21.66
C PRO A 323 -17.13 -6.23 -21.39
N SER A 324 -16.16 -6.56 -20.55
CA SER A 324 -14.97 -5.75 -20.32
C SER A 324 -14.20 -5.53 -21.63
N ILE A 325 -13.68 -4.33 -21.84
CA ILE A 325 -12.82 -4.00 -23.00
C ILE A 325 -11.38 -3.68 -22.61
N ASN A 326 -11.13 -3.35 -21.33
CA ASN A 326 -9.82 -2.99 -20.82
C ASN A 326 -9.36 -4.01 -19.78
N LYS A 327 -8.04 -4.26 -19.72
CA LYS A 327 -7.43 -5.26 -18.83
C LYS A 327 -6.07 -4.80 -18.32
N ILE A 328 -5.76 -5.05 -17.04
CA ILE A 328 -4.42 -5.02 -16.46
C ILE A 328 -4.03 -6.46 -16.18
N GLU A 329 -2.89 -6.92 -16.66
CA GLU A 329 -2.33 -8.25 -16.39
C GLU A 329 -1.07 -8.11 -15.54
N PHE A 330 -0.93 -8.97 -14.53
CA PHE A 330 0.21 -9.04 -13.63
C PHE A 330 1.00 -10.33 -13.93
N ASN A 331 2.16 -10.21 -14.55
CA ASN A 331 2.99 -11.35 -14.93
C ASN A 331 4.07 -11.57 -13.88
N TYR A 332 4.32 -12.83 -13.50
CA TYR A 332 5.21 -13.18 -12.38
C TYR A 332 6.35 -14.12 -12.76
N LEU A 333 7.51 -13.91 -12.16
CA LEU A 333 8.62 -14.86 -12.09
C LEU A 333 8.56 -15.64 -10.75
N ASP A 334 9.35 -16.70 -10.64
CA ASP A 334 9.64 -17.33 -9.36
C ASP A 334 10.64 -16.50 -8.54
N ARG A 335 10.49 -16.52 -7.22
CA ARG A 335 11.43 -15.90 -6.27
C ARG A 335 12.68 -16.77 -6.10
N ASN A 336 13.82 -16.12 -5.90
CA ASN A 336 15.08 -16.79 -5.55
C ASN A 336 15.02 -17.40 -4.14
N LEU A 337 14.41 -16.67 -3.20
CA LEU A 337 14.09 -17.16 -1.86
C LEU A 337 12.56 -17.26 -1.74
N VAL A 338 12.07 -18.48 -1.51
CA VAL A 338 10.66 -18.74 -1.22
C VAL A 338 10.44 -18.56 0.28
N GLU A 339 9.50 -17.70 0.66
CA GLU A 339 9.10 -17.53 2.05
C GLU A 339 7.93 -18.44 2.40
N GLU A 340 8.04 -19.12 3.53
CA GLU A 340 6.93 -19.86 4.16
C GLU A 340 6.55 -19.21 5.48
N ALA A 341 5.25 -19.03 5.71
CA ALA A 341 4.69 -18.62 6.99
C ALA A 341 3.67 -19.65 7.49
N TYR A 342 3.45 -19.70 8.80
CA TYR A 342 2.49 -20.59 9.43
C TYR A 342 1.54 -19.79 10.32
N SER A 343 0.23 -20.02 10.19
CA SER A 343 -0.80 -19.42 11.04
C SER A 343 -1.92 -20.40 11.29
N ALA A 344 -2.28 -20.61 12.56
CA ALA A 344 -3.21 -21.64 13.03
C ALA A 344 -2.91 -23.06 12.48
N GLY A 345 -1.63 -23.39 12.28
CA GLY A 345 -1.17 -24.67 11.72
C GLY A 345 -1.25 -24.79 10.18
N PHE A 346 -1.78 -23.78 9.49
CA PHE A 346 -1.81 -23.73 8.02
C PHE A 346 -0.54 -23.07 7.47
N ARG A 347 -0.01 -23.62 6.38
CA ARG A 347 1.14 -23.09 5.67
C ARG A 347 0.75 -22.11 4.57
N TYR A 348 1.46 -21.00 4.46
CA TYR A 348 1.34 -20.00 3.41
C TYR A 348 2.69 -19.90 2.70
N VAL A 349 2.70 -19.90 1.36
CA VAL A 349 3.94 -19.97 0.56
C VAL A 349 3.96 -18.81 -0.44
N GLN A 350 4.92 -17.91 -0.29
CA GLN A 350 5.17 -16.84 -1.25
C GLN A 350 6.36 -17.21 -2.14
N ASN A 351 6.07 -17.71 -3.34
CA ASN A 351 7.07 -18.15 -4.32
C ASN A 351 7.12 -17.30 -5.60
N LYS A 352 6.23 -16.32 -5.79
CA LYS A 352 6.16 -15.49 -7.00
C LYS A 352 6.52 -14.02 -6.74
N LEU A 353 7.15 -13.41 -7.74
CA LEU A 353 7.63 -12.03 -7.77
C LEU A 353 7.14 -11.34 -9.05
N LEU A 354 6.57 -10.14 -8.93
CA LEU A 354 6.02 -9.40 -10.08
C LEU A 354 7.13 -9.03 -11.06
N ASN A 355 6.99 -9.44 -12.32
CA ASN A 355 7.96 -9.19 -13.39
C ASN A 355 7.57 -7.98 -14.24
N GLU A 356 6.30 -7.93 -14.65
CA GLU A 356 5.77 -6.81 -15.43
C GLU A 356 4.27 -6.67 -15.23
N ILE A 357 3.78 -5.45 -15.46
CA ILE A 357 2.36 -5.12 -15.55
C ILE A 357 2.05 -4.75 -17.00
N VAL A 358 1.06 -5.38 -17.62
CA VAL A 358 0.64 -5.09 -19.00
C VAL A 358 -0.78 -4.54 -19.01
N VAL A 359 -0.96 -3.32 -19.51
CA VAL A 359 -2.27 -2.67 -19.64
C VAL A 359 -2.73 -2.79 -21.09
N LYS A 360 -3.95 -3.28 -21.32
CA LYS A 360 -4.53 -3.55 -22.64
C LYS A 360 -5.89 -2.88 -22.81
N THR A 361 -6.21 -2.53 -24.05
CA THR A 361 -7.56 -2.14 -24.49
C THR A 361 -7.89 -2.89 -25.78
N ASN A 362 -9.06 -3.53 -25.84
CA ASN A 362 -9.50 -4.40 -26.95
C ASN A 362 -8.40 -5.41 -27.36
N SER A 363 -7.75 -6.03 -26.36
CA SER A 363 -6.59 -6.94 -26.48
C SER A 363 -5.27 -6.33 -27.00
N THR A 364 -5.26 -5.09 -27.48
CA THR A 364 -4.04 -4.35 -27.87
C THR A 364 -3.35 -3.75 -26.64
N VAL A 365 -2.02 -3.77 -26.59
CA VAL A 365 -1.24 -3.15 -25.50
C VAL A 365 -1.38 -1.63 -25.55
N TYR A 366 -1.75 -1.04 -24.41
CA TYR A 366 -1.77 0.40 -24.18
C TYR A 366 -0.45 0.86 -23.53
N LYS A 367 -0.06 0.17 -22.45
CA LYS A 367 1.17 0.43 -21.68
C LYS A 367 1.72 -0.88 -21.13
N LYS A 368 3.02 -0.89 -20.84
CA LYS A 368 3.67 -1.95 -20.07
C LYS A 368 4.65 -1.35 -19.06
N TYR A 369 4.78 -1.97 -17.89
CA TYR A 369 5.77 -1.61 -16.87
C TYR A 369 6.64 -2.83 -16.60
N GLY A 370 7.89 -2.81 -17.03
CA GLY A 370 8.86 -3.88 -16.76
C GLY A 370 9.66 -3.58 -15.49
N ILE A 371 9.88 -4.59 -14.65
CA ILE A 371 10.60 -4.47 -13.38
C ILE A 371 11.90 -5.27 -13.46
N GLU A 372 13.04 -4.60 -13.34
CA GLU A 372 14.34 -5.26 -13.22
C GLU A 372 14.71 -5.42 -11.74
N TYR A 373 15.37 -6.51 -11.41
CA TYR A 373 15.79 -6.83 -10.04
C TYR A 373 17.30 -6.91 -9.90
N PHE A 374 17.78 -6.65 -8.68
CA PHE A 374 19.12 -7.01 -8.25
C PHE A 374 19.07 -7.64 -6.85
N ASN A 375 20.22 -8.17 -6.42
CA ASN A 375 20.44 -8.67 -5.07
C ASN A 375 21.47 -7.76 -4.39
N ASN A 376 21.19 -7.31 -3.17
CA ASN A 376 22.07 -6.45 -2.37
C ASN A 376 23.10 -7.23 -1.52
N GLY A 377 23.33 -8.51 -1.77
CA GLY A 377 24.17 -9.39 -0.95
C GLY A 377 23.41 -10.27 0.03
N THR A 378 22.07 -10.23 0.02
CA THR A 378 21.20 -11.17 0.77
C THR A 378 20.74 -12.31 -0.15
N SER A 379 19.59 -12.95 0.13
CA SER A 379 18.90 -13.81 -0.84
C SER A 379 17.61 -13.18 -1.39
N TYR A 380 17.28 -11.95 -0.95
CA TYR A 380 16.10 -11.23 -1.39
C TYR A 380 16.35 -10.46 -2.70
N GLN A 381 15.26 -10.17 -3.41
CA GLN A 381 15.25 -9.42 -4.65
C GLN A 381 14.73 -8.00 -4.39
N PHE A 382 15.50 -7.02 -4.84
CA PHE A 382 15.21 -5.59 -4.71
C PHE A 382 15.01 -5.02 -6.11
N VAL A 383 14.00 -4.18 -6.31
CA VAL A 383 13.77 -3.51 -7.59
C VAL A 383 14.97 -2.64 -7.91
N LYS A 384 15.62 -2.89 -9.05
CA LYS A 384 16.72 -2.09 -9.59
C LYS A 384 16.20 -0.94 -10.44
N ASN A 385 15.31 -1.26 -11.39
CA ASN A 385 14.73 -0.33 -12.35
C ASN A 385 13.24 -0.64 -12.56
N ILE A 386 12.43 0.38 -12.80
CA ILE A 386 11.11 0.23 -13.43
C ILE A 386 11.09 1.05 -14.72
N THR A 387 10.69 0.41 -15.82
CA THR A 387 10.65 1.01 -17.16
C THR A 387 9.23 0.93 -17.72
N GLU A 388 8.63 2.08 -18.03
CA GLU A 388 7.40 2.15 -18.81
C GLU A 388 7.70 1.95 -20.31
N TYR A 389 6.80 1.27 -21.03
CA TYR A 389 6.80 1.11 -22.49
C TYR A 389 5.45 1.55 -23.06
N ASN A 390 5.46 2.13 -24.27
CA ASN A 390 4.24 2.48 -25.02
C ASN A 390 3.60 1.27 -25.74
N SER A 391 2.53 1.51 -26.50
CA SER A 391 1.83 0.50 -27.32
C SER A 391 2.72 -0.20 -28.35
N ASP A 392 3.76 0.48 -28.83
CA ASP A 392 4.68 0.00 -29.87
C ASP A 392 5.89 -0.74 -29.26
N GLY A 393 5.94 -0.87 -27.93
CA GLY A 393 7.05 -1.47 -27.19
C GLY A 393 8.27 -0.57 -27.03
N ALA A 394 8.18 0.73 -27.37
CA ALA A 394 9.27 1.69 -27.17
C ALA A 394 9.39 2.08 -25.68
N PRO A 395 10.60 2.05 -25.09
CA PRO A 395 10.83 2.37 -23.68
C PRO A 395 10.80 3.88 -23.40
N ALA A 396 10.39 4.20 -22.17
CA ALA A 396 10.66 5.46 -21.49
C ALA A 396 12.05 5.42 -20.81
N ASN A 397 12.52 6.56 -20.29
CA ASN A 397 13.61 6.54 -19.31
C ASN A 397 13.17 5.77 -18.05
N PRO A 398 13.99 4.86 -17.51
CA PRO A 398 13.67 4.11 -16.31
C PRO A 398 13.75 4.97 -15.05
N VAL A 399 13.02 4.57 -14.00
CA VAL A 399 13.32 5.01 -12.63
C VAL A 399 14.22 3.97 -11.99
N SER A 400 15.39 4.40 -11.53
CA SER A 400 16.40 3.54 -10.88
C SER A 400 16.37 3.70 -9.37
N PHE A 401 16.55 2.59 -8.65
CA PHE A 401 16.54 2.53 -7.19
C PHE A 401 17.85 1.97 -6.65
N ASN A 402 18.44 2.66 -5.67
CA ASN A 402 19.67 2.27 -5.00
C ASN A 402 19.37 2.01 -3.52
N TYR A 403 19.93 0.92 -2.98
CA TYR A 403 19.70 0.49 -1.61
C TYR A 403 21.06 0.37 -0.91
N PRO A 404 21.14 0.67 0.41
CA PRO A 404 22.34 0.39 1.19
C PRO A 404 22.76 -1.07 1.05
N GLN A 405 24.07 -1.30 0.94
CA GLN A 405 24.60 -2.65 1.10
C GLN A 405 24.52 -3.05 2.58
N PRO A 406 24.21 -4.31 2.91
CA PRO A 406 24.39 -4.84 4.25
C PRO A 406 25.85 -4.63 4.68
N VAL A 407 26.04 -3.90 5.78
CA VAL A 407 27.36 -3.79 6.41
C VAL A 407 27.57 -5.06 7.24
N PRO A 408 28.59 -5.89 6.96
CA PRO A 408 28.88 -7.06 7.78
C PRO A 408 29.21 -6.63 9.22
N SER A 409 28.81 -7.42 10.21
CA SER A 409 29.20 -7.19 11.60
C SER A 409 30.72 -7.26 11.73
N SER A 410 31.37 -6.12 11.93
CA SER A 410 32.77 -6.04 12.34
C SER A 410 32.86 -6.11 13.86
N VAL A 411 33.72 -6.99 14.37
CA VAL A 411 34.11 -6.94 15.78
C VAL A 411 35.16 -5.85 15.93
N ASP A 412 34.81 -4.75 16.60
CA ASP A 412 35.80 -3.79 17.08
C ASP A 412 36.50 -4.41 18.31
N LEU A 413 37.81 -4.63 18.20
CA LEU A 413 38.66 -5.16 19.27
C LEU A 413 39.56 -4.09 19.89
N ASP A 414 39.57 -2.87 19.34
CA ASP A 414 40.53 -1.83 19.70
C ASP A 414 40.02 -0.94 20.87
N TYR A 415 38.74 -1.09 21.26
CA TYR A 415 38.03 -0.15 22.14
C TYR A 415 37.71 -0.62 23.58
N LEU A 416 38.48 -1.56 24.17
CA LEU A 416 38.43 -1.81 25.63
C LEU A 416 39.71 -1.34 26.34
N PRO A 417 39.88 -0.01 26.57
CA PRO A 417 41.07 0.56 27.20
C PRO A 417 41.23 0.26 28.70
N ASN A 418 40.32 -0.51 29.30
CA ASN A 418 40.39 -0.96 30.70
C ASN A 418 39.82 -2.39 30.83
N SER A 419 40.24 -3.08 31.90
CA SER A 419 39.85 -4.46 32.20
C SER A 419 38.33 -4.66 32.26
N ASP A 420 37.79 -5.24 31.19
CA ASP A 420 36.45 -5.83 31.04
C ASP A 420 35.36 -5.25 31.97
N PRO A 421 34.74 -4.12 31.58
CA PRO A 421 33.65 -3.51 32.32
C PRO A 421 32.33 -4.30 32.21
N PHE A 422 32.28 -5.41 31.49
CA PHE A 422 31.08 -6.24 31.27
C PHE A 422 31.17 -7.61 31.95
N ASN A 423 32.21 -7.85 32.75
CA ASN A 423 32.27 -8.95 33.69
C ASN A 423 31.00 -9.01 34.55
N ASN A 424 30.32 -10.16 34.51
CA ASN A 424 29.07 -10.45 35.21
C ASN A 424 27.82 -9.70 34.71
N VAL A 425 27.72 -9.37 33.41
CA VAL A 425 26.40 -9.11 32.78
C VAL A 425 25.47 -10.29 33.07
N LYS A 426 24.26 -9.97 33.55
CA LYS A 426 23.25 -10.92 34.01
C LYS A 426 22.05 -11.00 33.08
N LEU A 427 21.58 -9.84 32.60
CA LEU A 427 20.47 -9.69 31.65
C LEU A 427 20.77 -8.54 30.69
N THR A 428 20.25 -8.63 29.48
CA THR A 428 20.45 -7.66 28.39
C THR A 428 19.11 -7.33 27.73
N GLY A 429 18.80 -6.05 27.52
CA GLY A 429 17.56 -5.58 26.92
C GLY A 429 17.53 -4.06 26.87
N ASP A 430 16.52 -3.45 26.27
CA ASP A 430 16.26 -2.01 26.35
C ASP A 430 15.30 -1.77 27.52
N PHE A 431 15.80 -1.54 28.74
CA PHE A 431 14.93 -1.50 29.94
C PHE A 431 14.30 -0.13 30.15
N ASN A 432 14.95 0.96 29.70
CA ASN A 432 14.45 2.33 29.82
C ASN A 432 13.62 2.81 28.60
N GLY A 433 13.58 2.04 27.51
CA GLY A 433 12.82 2.33 26.30
C GLY A 433 13.49 3.33 25.35
N ASP A 434 14.82 3.52 25.44
CA ASP A 434 15.57 4.49 24.63
C ASP A 434 16.15 3.91 23.33
N SER A 435 15.86 2.64 23.03
CA SER A 435 16.33 1.87 21.86
C SER A 435 17.83 1.53 21.83
N TYR A 436 18.58 1.81 22.89
CA TYR A 436 19.92 1.28 23.09
C TYR A 436 19.89 0.02 23.98
N ILE A 437 20.99 -0.73 24.02
CA ILE A 437 21.04 -1.96 24.82
C ILE A 437 21.56 -1.67 26.21
N ASP A 438 20.79 -2.05 27.22
CA ASP A 438 21.15 -1.93 28.62
C ASP A 438 21.64 -3.26 29.18
N PHE A 439 22.52 -3.19 30.18
CA PHE A 439 23.02 -4.35 30.90
C PHE A 439 22.67 -4.29 32.39
N VAL A 440 21.94 -5.29 32.87
CA VAL A 440 21.81 -5.55 34.31
C VAL A 440 22.98 -6.43 34.73
N MET A 441 23.73 -6.00 35.74
CA MET A 441 24.89 -6.70 36.29
C MET A 441 24.46 -7.60 37.46
N SER A 442 25.24 -8.65 37.75
CA SER A 442 24.95 -9.59 38.85
C SER A 442 24.93 -8.98 40.25
N ASN A 443 25.46 -7.76 40.42
CA ASN A 443 25.60 -7.05 41.69
C ASN A 443 24.56 -5.94 41.92
N GLY A 444 23.52 -5.84 41.07
CA GLY A 444 22.45 -4.83 41.19
C GLY A 444 22.76 -3.47 40.54
N ILE A 445 23.92 -3.35 39.91
CA ILE A 445 24.22 -2.24 38.99
C ILE A 445 23.50 -2.46 37.67
N VAL A 446 22.99 -1.39 37.07
CA VAL A 446 22.50 -1.31 35.70
C VAL A 446 23.39 -0.34 34.92
N LYS A 447 23.69 -0.68 33.68
CA LYS A 447 24.37 0.20 32.72
C LYS A 447 23.39 0.49 31.59
N LEU A 448 22.92 1.73 31.53
CA LEU A 448 21.99 2.17 30.49
C LEU A 448 22.72 2.69 29.26
N GLY A 449 22.16 2.43 28.08
CA GLY A 449 22.60 2.99 26.82
C GLY A 449 23.93 2.44 26.30
N ALA A 450 24.28 1.18 26.60
CA ALA A 450 25.51 0.61 26.06
C ALA A 450 25.46 0.63 24.51
N LEU A 451 26.62 0.88 23.89
CA LEU A 451 26.76 1.13 22.45
C LEU A 451 26.18 2.47 21.95
N ASN A 452 25.72 3.37 22.83
CA ASN A 452 25.44 4.76 22.45
C ASN A 452 26.72 5.61 22.48
N ASN A 453 27.42 5.68 21.33
CA ASN A 453 28.71 6.36 21.18
C ASN A 453 29.72 6.00 22.30
N ASP A 454 29.77 4.71 22.63
CA ASP A 454 30.66 4.10 23.64
C ASP A 454 30.54 4.64 25.07
N THR A 455 29.44 5.36 25.36
CA THR A 455 29.09 5.82 26.72
C THR A 455 28.03 4.93 27.34
N PHE A 456 28.00 4.83 28.67
CA PHE A 456 26.89 4.20 29.40
C PHE A 456 26.67 4.89 30.75
N SER A 457 25.40 5.05 31.14
CA SER A 457 25.04 5.60 32.45
C SER A 457 25.02 4.47 33.48
N THR A 458 25.81 4.59 34.55
CA THR A 458 25.87 3.57 35.62
C THR A 458 24.93 3.93 36.77
N ILE A 459 23.99 3.05 37.07
CA ILE A 459 22.96 3.22 38.10
C ILE A 459 23.05 2.05 39.08
N ASN A 460 23.03 2.31 40.38
CA ASN A 460 22.86 1.25 41.38
C ASN A 460 21.39 1.14 41.79
N THR A 461 20.72 0.08 41.37
CA THR A 461 19.32 -0.21 41.73
C THR A 461 19.20 -0.98 43.05
N ASN A 462 20.30 -1.60 43.51
CA ASN A 462 20.36 -2.61 44.56
C ASN A 462 19.45 -3.86 44.31
N LYS A 463 18.78 -3.97 43.15
CA LYS A 463 17.97 -5.14 42.79
C LYS A 463 18.84 -6.18 42.10
N ILE A 464 19.10 -7.28 42.82
CA ILE A 464 19.74 -8.48 42.25
C ILE A 464 18.66 -9.43 41.73
N PHE A 465 18.80 -9.87 40.49
CA PHE A 465 17.96 -10.89 39.86
C PHE A 465 18.60 -12.28 39.99
N ASN A 466 17.76 -13.30 40.13
CA ASN A 466 18.19 -14.68 40.36
C ASN A 466 18.66 -15.36 39.05
N SER A 467 19.04 -16.65 39.12
CA SER A 467 19.49 -17.44 37.96
C SER A 467 18.41 -17.74 36.92
N GLU A 468 17.14 -17.64 37.28
CA GLU A 468 15.99 -18.05 36.46
C GLU A 468 15.30 -16.87 35.79
N ALA A 469 15.64 -15.63 36.17
CA ALA A 469 15.12 -14.40 35.61
C ALA A 469 15.22 -14.36 34.07
N LYS A 470 14.16 -13.86 33.44
CA LYS A 470 14.06 -13.70 31.98
C LYS A 470 13.71 -12.26 31.65
N VAL A 471 14.43 -11.70 30.69
CA VAL A 471 13.97 -10.50 29.97
C VAL A 471 12.76 -10.90 29.14
N VAL A 472 11.73 -10.08 29.19
CA VAL A 472 10.52 -10.20 28.39
C VAL A 472 10.36 -8.94 27.54
N PRO A 473 9.43 -8.88 26.57
CA PRO A 473 8.96 -7.64 25.97
C PRO A 473 8.41 -6.64 27.03
N THR A 474 7.70 -5.62 26.57
CA THR A 474 6.97 -4.72 27.47
C THR A 474 6.07 -5.48 28.47
N LEU A 475 5.99 -4.96 29.69
CA LEU A 475 5.02 -5.35 30.69
C LEU A 475 3.96 -4.25 30.85
N ILE A 476 2.79 -4.68 31.29
CA ILE A 476 1.74 -3.79 31.75
C ILE A 476 2.06 -3.39 33.21
N ASP A 477 1.96 -2.10 33.52
CA ASP A 477 2.15 -1.57 34.87
C ASP A 477 0.91 -1.77 35.78
N GLU A 478 1.00 -1.34 37.04
CA GLU A 478 -0.07 -1.46 38.02
C GLU A 478 -1.32 -0.61 37.69
N GLU A 479 -1.19 0.41 36.83
CA GLU A 479 -2.30 1.21 36.29
C GLU A 479 -2.96 0.58 35.04
N GLY A 480 -2.37 -0.47 34.46
CA GLY A 480 -2.87 -1.10 33.24
C GLY A 480 -2.30 -0.50 31.94
N GLN A 481 -1.22 0.29 32.02
CA GLN A 481 -0.56 0.90 30.86
C GLN A 481 0.64 0.08 30.39
N VAL A 482 0.94 0.15 29.09
CA VAL A 482 2.08 -0.52 28.47
C VAL A 482 3.35 0.30 28.75
N TYR A 483 4.31 -0.26 29.48
CA TYR A 483 5.55 0.44 29.78
C TYR A 483 6.52 0.42 28.59
N ASN A 484 7.09 1.58 28.23
CA ASN A 484 8.06 1.65 27.14
C ASN A 484 9.43 1.15 27.63
N GLY A 485 9.72 -0.14 27.39
CA GLY A 485 10.94 -0.83 27.79
C GLY A 485 10.68 -2.32 28.02
N ASN A 486 11.73 -3.14 27.95
CA ASN A 486 11.72 -4.55 28.31
C ASN A 486 11.41 -4.73 29.81
N GLY A 487 10.53 -5.66 30.13
CA GLY A 487 10.36 -6.13 31.51
C GLY A 487 11.34 -7.23 31.89
N ILE A 488 11.42 -7.52 33.18
CA ILE A 488 12.07 -8.72 33.71
C ILE A 488 11.08 -9.51 34.54
N VAL A 489 10.91 -10.80 34.23
CA VAL A 489 10.13 -11.73 35.06
C VAL A 489 11.06 -12.69 35.78
N GLN A 490 10.77 -12.96 37.06
CA GLN A 490 11.45 -14.02 37.80
C GLN A 490 10.54 -14.68 38.84
N TYR A 491 10.86 -15.92 39.18
CA TYR A 491 10.18 -16.66 40.22
C TYR A 491 10.80 -16.37 41.60
N GLU A 492 9.97 -16.04 42.60
CA GLU A 492 10.37 -15.73 43.98
C GLU A 492 9.34 -16.30 44.97
N ASN A 493 9.75 -17.18 45.90
CA ASN A 493 8.97 -17.56 47.10
C ASN A 493 7.50 -17.97 46.88
N GLY A 494 7.19 -18.70 45.81
CA GLY A 494 5.83 -19.11 45.44
C GLY A 494 5.14 -18.20 44.42
N TYR A 495 5.77 -17.09 44.01
CA TYR A 495 5.22 -16.08 43.12
C TYR A 495 6.02 -15.94 41.82
N LEU A 496 5.33 -15.61 40.72
CA LEU A 496 5.93 -15.04 39.53
C LEU A 496 5.86 -13.51 39.66
N CYS A 497 7.01 -12.87 39.62
CA CYS A 497 7.18 -11.43 39.82
C CYS A 497 7.64 -10.76 38.53
N GLY A 498 6.96 -9.70 38.10
CA GLY A 498 7.38 -8.85 36.98
C GLY A 498 7.91 -7.51 37.46
N TYR A 499 8.94 -7.02 36.78
CA TYR A 499 9.62 -5.77 37.08
C TYR A 499 9.78 -4.92 35.82
N ILE A 500 9.56 -3.61 35.94
CA ILE A 500 9.94 -2.60 34.94
C ILE A 500 11.06 -1.72 35.49
N PHE A 501 11.84 -1.10 34.61
CA PHE A 501 12.86 -0.14 35.02
C PHE A 501 12.29 1.29 34.97
N ARG A 502 11.92 1.83 36.12
CA ARG A 502 11.28 3.15 36.29
C ARG A 502 12.01 3.92 37.40
N ASN A 503 12.11 5.24 37.30
CA ASN A 503 12.78 6.09 38.30
C ASN A 503 14.22 5.64 38.71
N ASN A 504 15.01 5.12 37.76
CA ASN A 504 16.34 4.55 37.99
C ASN A 504 16.37 3.32 38.94
N THR A 505 15.27 2.58 39.05
CA THR A 505 15.18 1.34 39.83
C THR A 505 14.27 0.30 39.16
N PHE A 506 14.31 -0.94 39.63
CA PHE A 506 13.42 -2.00 39.17
C PHE A 506 12.20 -2.11 40.09
N GLU A 507 11.08 -1.58 39.64
CA GLU A 507 9.81 -1.54 40.38
C GLU A 507 8.98 -2.78 40.04
N LYS A 508 8.37 -3.43 41.05
CA LYS A 508 7.58 -4.67 40.87
C LYS A 508 6.15 -4.32 40.46
N VAL A 509 5.81 -4.52 39.19
CA VAL A 509 4.49 -4.20 38.61
C VAL A 509 3.47 -5.33 38.74
N PHE A 510 3.91 -6.59 38.74
CA PHE A 510 3.02 -7.72 38.98
C PHE A 510 3.63 -8.74 39.95
N ASN A 511 2.77 -9.39 40.73
CA ASN A 511 3.14 -10.41 41.70
C ASN A 511 2.05 -11.48 41.79
N LYS A 512 2.19 -12.57 41.03
CA LYS A 512 1.16 -13.61 40.90
C LYS A 512 1.53 -14.85 41.70
N LEU A 513 0.69 -15.23 42.66
CA LEU A 513 0.88 -16.47 43.41
C LEU A 513 0.73 -17.67 42.46
N ILE A 514 1.76 -18.51 42.40
CA ILE A 514 1.84 -19.70 41.54
C ILE A 514 1.58 -20.98 42.33
N TYR A 515 2.02 -21.04 43.60
CA TYR A 515 1.60 -22.08 44.54
C TYR A 515 1.74 -21.61 45.99
N ASN A 516 0.94 -22.21 46.88
CA ASN A 516 0.98 -21.92 48.31
C ASN A 516 1.68 -23.06 49.08
N SER A 517 2.82 -22.78 49.70
CA SER A 517 3.59 -23.72 50.51
C SER A 517 3.06 -23.89 51.95
N SER A 518 2.11 -23.06 52.41
CA SER A 518 1.54 -23.14 53.78
C SER A 518 0.94 -24.49 54.14
N ASN A 519 0.59 -25.32 53.15
CA ASN A 519 -0.05 -26.62 53.34
C ASN A 519 0.94 -27.80 53.35
N CYS A 520 2.24 -27.60 53.06
CA CYS A 520 3.25 -28.66 53.26
C CYS A 520 3.61 -28.77 54.76
N THR A 521 2.72 -29.35 55.57
CA THR A 521 3.04 -29.71 56.95
C THR A 521 4.05 -30.84 56.96
N GLY A 522 5.28 -30.56 57.41
CA GLY A 522 6.34 -31.57 57.50
C GLY A 522 5.98 -32.69 58.48
N LEU A 523 5.67 -33.87 57.97
CA LEU A 523 5.64 -35.10 58.75
C LEU A 523 7.00 -35.81 58.65
N SER A 524 7.58 -36.12 59.80
CA SER A 524 8.84 -36.83 59.95
C SER A 524 8.79 -38.19 59.26
N GLY A 525 9.34 -38.30 58.05
CA GLY A 525 9.43 -39.58 57.34
C GLY A 525 9.27 -39.53 55.83
N GLY A 526 10.17 -38.83 55.12
CA GLY A 526 10.58 -39.22 53.76
C GLY A 526 9.55 -39.22 52.62
N VAL A 527 8.34 -38.66 52.79
CA VAL A 527 7.39 -38.48 51.68
C VAL A 527 7.57 -37.08 51.10
N GLY A 528 8.03 -36.98 49.85
CA GLY A 528 8.23 -35.68 49.19
C GLY A 528 6.91 -34.93 49.00
N CYS A 529 6.87 -33.63 49.34
CA CYS A 529 5.72 -32.79 49.03
C CYS A 529 5.67 -32.60 47.50
N THR A 530 4.79 -33.32 46.81
CA THR A 530 4.57 -33.13 45.36
C THR A 530 3.78 -31.85 45.13
N ILE A 531 4.50 -30.74 44.97
CA ILE A 531 3.90 -29.42 44.72
C ILE A 531 3.44 -29.36 43.25
N GLN A 532 2.12 -29.43 43.02
CA GLN A 532 1.54 -29.03 41.74
C GLN A 532 1.46 -27.50 41.67
N ALA A 533 2.46 -26.88 41.05
CA ALA A 533 2.40 -25.49 40.65
C ALA A 533 1.50 -25.34 39.41
N SER A 534 0.34 -24.70 39.55
CA SER A 534 -0.52 -24.36 38.40
C SER A 534 -0.06 -23.03 37.77
N LEU A 535 1.05 -23.07 37.04
CA LEU A 535 1.41 -22.00 36.10
C LEU A 535 0.43 -22.02 34.93
N ASN A 536 -0.63 -21.21 35.02
CA ASN A 536 -1.62 -21.08 33.94
C ASN A 536 -1.17 -20.13 32.80
N GLU A 537 0.09 -19.69 32.79
CA GLU A 537 0.57 -18.64 31.89
C GLU A 537 2.00 -18.93 31.38
N GLY A 538 2.12 -19.18 30.07
CA GLY A 538 3.35 -19.18 29.29
C GLY A 538 3.05 -19.36 27.78
N ASP A 539 3.67 -18.57 26.92
CA ASP A 539 3.64 -18.75 25.46
C ASP A 539 4.86 -19.59 25.04
N LEU A 540 4.60 -20.82 24.58
CA LEU A 540 5.62 -21.74 24.07
C LEU A 540 5.47 -22.02 22.57
N ASN A 541 4.47 -21.43 21.92
CA ASN A 541 4.14 -21.67 20.51
C ASN A 541 4.24 -20.41 19.63
N GLY A 542 4.62 -19.26 20.20
CA GLY A 542 4.90 -18.03 19.48
C GLY A 542 3.64 -17.34 18.93
N ASP A 543 2.47 -17.60 19.52
CA ASP A 543 1.20 -16.95 19.12
C ASP A 543 0.85 -15.73 20.00
N TRP A 544 1.76 -15.38 20.91
CA TRP A 544 1.68 -14.30 21.89
C TRP A 544 0.40 -14.38 22.77
N ASN A 545 -0.17 -15.59 22.92
CA ASN A 545 -1.15 -15.94 23.95
C ASN A 545 -0.51 -16.71 25.11
N LEU A 546 -1.10 -16.52 26.28
CA LEU A 546 -0.96 -17.42 27.42
C LEU A 546 -2.17 -18.38 27.43
N ARG A 547 -2.10 -19.54 26.75
CA ARG A 547 -3.22 -20.52 26.73
C ARG A 547 -2.80 -22.00 26.80
N TYR A 548 -3.67 -22.77 27.47
CA TYR A 548 -3.49 -24.13 27.98
C TYR A 548 -3.57 -25.26 26.94
N PHE A 549 -2.80 -26.33 27.17
CA PHE A 549 -3.15 -27.70 26.77
C PHE A 549 -2.75 -28.69 27.86
N SER A 550 -3.73 -29.41 28.44
CA SER A 550 -3.44 -30.66 29.14
C SER A 550 -3.19 -31.78 28.14
N HIS A 551 -2.13 -32.54 28.33
CA HIS A 551 -2.09 -33.95 27.93
C HIS A 551 -1.66 -34.76 29.15
N PRO A 552 -2.50 -35.68 29.67
CA PRO A 552 -2.03 -36.66 30.63
C PRO A 552 -1.15 -37.65 29.88
N LYS A 553 0.16 -37.60 30.13
CA LYS A 553 1.03 -38.77 29.92
C LYS A 553 1.16 -39.49 31.26
N THR A 554 0.73 -40.75 31.25
CA THR A 554 1.02 -41.79 32.24
C THR A 554 2.52 -42.01 32.40
#